data_AF-U2B3Q9-F1
#
_entry.id   AF-U2B3Q9-F1
#
_cell.length_a   1.000
_cell.length_b   1.000
_cell.length_c   1.000
_cell.angle_alpha   90.00
_cell.angle_beta   90.00
_cell.angle_gamma   90.00
#
_symmetry.space_group_name_H-M   'P 1'
#
loop_
_entity.id
_entity.type
_entity.pdbx_description
1 polymer ?
#
loop_
_entity_poly.entity_id
_entity_poly.type
_entity_poly.pdbx_seq_one_letter_code
_entity_poly.pdbx_strand_id
1 'polypeptide(L)'
;MAGNAPVGVFDSGVGGLSVLREIRQLLPHESLLYVADSGHVPYGEKSPEFIRERSRAIAEFLLAQGAKALVLACNTATVAAVAELRERYPALPIVGMEPAVKP
;
A
#
# COMPACT_ATOMS: atom_id res chain seq x y z
N MET A 1 6.15 -14.99 16.68
CA MET A 1 6.13 -15.75 15.41
C MET A 1 5.36 -14.94 14.38
N ALA A 2 6.05 -14.33 13.42
CA ALA A 2 5.44 -13.52 12.35
C ALA A 2 4.90 -14.36 11.17
N GLY A 3 4.89 -15.70 11.31
CA GLY A 3 4.74 -16.65 10.20
C GLY A 3 3.36 -16.66 9.52
N ASN A 4 2.34 -15.99 10.06
CA ASN A 4 0.97 -16.02 9.52
C ASN A 4 0.27 -14.65 9.50
N ALA A 5 0.98 -13.56 9.77
CA ALA A 5 0.41 -12.22 9.70
C ALA A 5 0.21 -11.79 8.23
N PRO A 6 -0.86 -11.05 7.89
CA PRO A 6 -1.16 -10.71 6.50
C PRO A 6 -0.23 -9.63 5.92
N VAL A 7 -0.13 -9.59 4.59
CA VAL A 7 0.41 -8.44 3.87
C VAL A 7 -0.72 -7.46 3.60
N GLY A 8 -0.55 -6.22 4.05
CA GLY A 8 -1.46 -5.12 3.75
C GLY A 8 -1.17 -4.54 2.38
N VAL A 9 -2.17 -4.38 1.54
CA VAL A 9 -2.08 -3.82 0.20
C VAL A 9 -3.11 -2.69 0.11
N PHE A 10 -2.74 -1.54 -0.41
CA PHE A 10 -3.71 -0.48 -0.63
C PHE A 10 -3.50 0.29 -1.93
N ASP A 11 -4.61 0.78 -2.47
CA ASP A 11 -4.66 1.66 -3.65
C ASP A 11 -5.68 2.78 -3.42
N SER A 12 -5.59 3.83 -4.23
CA SER A 12 -6.59 4.89 -4.27
C SER A 12 -7.98 4.36 -4.66
N GLY A 13 -8.07 3.31 -5.49
CA GLY A 13 -9.33 2.70 -5.91
C GLY A 13 -9.17 1.20 -6.13
N VAL A 14 -9.77 0.67 -7.19
CA VAL A 14 -9.72 -0.77 -7.54
C VAL A 14 -8.59 -1.15 -8.49
N GLY A 15 -7.78 -0.18 -8.95
CA GLY A 15 -6.71 -0.41 -9.93
C GLY A 15 -5.62 -1.34 -9.39
N GLY A 16 -5.36 -1.27 -8.08
CA GLY A 16 -4.41 -2.12 -7.37
C GLY A 16 -4.81 -3.59 -7.25
N LEU A 17 -6.01 -4.00 -7.70
CA LEU A 17 -6.39 -5.41 -7.72
C LEU A 17 -5.52 -6.25 -8.68
N SER A 18 -4.92 -5.63 -9.71
CA SER A 18 -3.95 -6.31 -10.58
C SER A 18 -2.68 -6.70 -9.82
N VAL A 19 -2.16 -5.79 -8.98
CA VAL A 19 -1.02 -6.03 -8.09
C VAL A 19 -1.39 -7.08 -7.04
N LEU A 20 -2.57 -6.96 -6.42
CA LEU A 20 -3.06 -7.96 -5.46
C LEU A 20 -3.13 -9.37 -6.06
N ARG A 21 -3.59 -9.46 -7.32
CA ARG A 21 -3.64 -10.73 -8.07
C ARG A 21 -2.25 -11.32 -8.27
N GLU A 22 -1.28 -10.51 -8.69
CA GLU A 22 0.11 -10.97 -8.90
C GLU A 22 0.75 -11.44 -7.59
N ILE A 23 0.57 -10.69 -6.49
CA ILE A 23 1.03 -11.09 -5.15
C ILE A 23 0.45 -12.46 -4.79
N ARG A 24 -0.86 -12.66 -5.01
CA ARG A 24 -1.51 -13.94 -4.69
C ARG A 24 -1.01 -15.09 -5.57
N GLN A 25 -0.60 -14.83 -6.80
CA GLN A 25 -0.03 -15.86 -7.69
C GLN A 25 1.39 -16.25 -7.26
N LEU A 26 2.23 -15.28 -6.92
CA LEU A 26 3.62 -15.52 -6.50
C LEU A 26 3.73 -16.03 -5.06
N LEU A 27 2.82 -15.61 -4.18
CA LEU A 27 2.80 -15.92 -2.75
C LEU A 27 1.44 -16.52 -2.35
N PRO A 28 1.09 -17.73 -2.84
CA PRO A 28 -0.25 -18.31 -2.67
C PRO A 28 -0.62 -18.65 -1.23
N HIS A 29 0.37 -18.72 -0.33
CA HIS A 29 0.18 -19.02 1.08
C HIS A 29 0.11 -17.77 1.96
N GLU A 30 0.34 -16.58 1.41
CA GLU A 30 0.25 -15.33 2.16
C GLU A 30 -1.21 -14.89 2.29
N SER A 31 -1.57 -14.47 3.51
CA SER A 31 -2.85 -13.80 3.75
C SER A 31 -2.74 -12.34 3.30
N LEU A 32 -3.75 -11.83 2.60
CA LEU A 32 -3.73 -10.47 2.06
C LEU A 32 -4.90 -9.66 2.63
N LEU A 33 -4.61 -8.44 3.07
CA LEU A 33 -5.61 -7.43 3.40
C LEU A 33 -5.54 -6.33 2.34
N TYR A 34 -6.67 -6.03 1.70
CA TYR A 34 -6.72 -5.01 0.65
C TYR A 34 -7.63 -3.85 1.05
N VAL A 35 -7.13 -2.62 0.90
CA VAL A 35 -7.90 -1.39 1.07
C VAL A 35 -7.93 -0.60 -0.24
N ALA A 36 -9.13 -0.34 -0.74
CA ALA A 36 -9.37 0.64 -1.79
C ALA A 36 -9.90 1.92 -1.16
N ASP A 37 -9.18 3.04 -1.28
CA ASP A 37 -9.63 4.34 -0.77
C ASP A 37 -10.62 5.05 -1.72
N SER A 38 -11.58 4.28 -2.26
CA SER A 38 -12.50 4.71 -3.31
C SER A 38 -13.34 5.94 -2.96
N GLY A 39 -13.48 6.28 -1.67
CA GLY A 39 -14.14 7.52 -1.24
C GLY A 39 -13.34 8.80 -1.52
N HIS A 40 -12.07 8.69 -1.90
CA HIS A 40 -11.14 9.81 -2.06
C HIS A 40 -10.49 9.86 -3.45
N VAL A 41 -10.93 9.03 -4.40
CA VAL A 41 -10.49 9.09 -5.79
C VAL A 41 -10.97 10.38 -6.50
N PRO A 42 -10.27 10.80 -7.57
CA PRO A 42 -8.96 10.33 -8.00
C PRO A 42 -7.84 11.00 -7.21
N TYR A 43 -6.83 10.24 -6.79
CA TYR A 43 -5.66 10.79 -6.10
C TYR A 43 -4.85 11.76 -6.98
N GLY A 44 -4.88 11.59 -8.31
CA GLY A 44 -4.17 12.48 -9.24
C GLY A 44 -4.61 13.95 -9.19
N GLU A 45 -5.78 14.25 -8.64
CA GLU A 45 -6.31 15.61 -8.48
C GLU A 45 -6.09 16.18 -7.06
N LYS A 46 -5.46 15.41 -6.17
CA LYS A 46 -5.26 15.80 -4.76
C LYS A 46 -3.85 16.31 -4.52
N SER A 47 -3.69 17.13 -3.48
CA SER A 47 -2.36 17.58 -3.07
C SER A 47 -1.52 16.42 -2.53
N PRO A 48 -0.18 16.48 -2.64
CA PRO A 48 0.72 15.50 -2.04
C PRO A 48 0.47 15.34 -0.52
N GLU A 49 0.19 16.44 0.18
CA GLU A 49 -0.07 16.46 1.62
C GLU A 49 -1.33 15.65 1.97
N PHE A 50 -2.40 15.83 1.18
CA PHE A 50 -3.63 15.06 1.34
C PHE A 50 -3.38 13.56 1.12
N ILE A 51 -2.64 13.22 0.05
CA ILE A 51 -2.32 11.82 -0.25
C ILE A 51 -1.46 11.18 0.85
N ARG A 52 -0.51 11.92 1.43
CA ARG A 52 0.30 11.46 2.58
C ARG A 52 -0.58 11.18 3.79
N GLU A 53 -1.48 12.10 4.13
CA GLU A 53 -2.41 11.92 5.25
C GLU A 53 -3.30 10.69 5.06
N ARG A 54 -3.88 10.51 3.86
CA ARG A 54 -4.68 9.32 3.53
C ARG A 54 -3.84 8.04 3.61
N SER A 55 -2.65 8.04 3.03
CA SER A 55 -1.75 6.88 3.01
C SER A 55 -1.33 6.48 4.43
N ARG A 56 -1.08 7.46 5.31
CA ARG A 56 -0.81 7.24 6.73
C ARG A 56 -2.00 6.62 7.45
N ALA A 57 -3.20 7.16 7.25
CA ALA A 57 -4.41 6.63 7.89
C ALA A 57 -4.68 5.16 7.46
N ILE A 58 -4.49 4.84 6.19
CA ILE A 58 -4.65 3.48 5.67
C ILE A 58 -3.55 2.55 6.19
N ALA A 59 -2.30 3.01 6.25
CA ALA A 59 -1.20 2.25 6.82
C ALA A 59 -1.46 1.91 8.30
N GLU A 60 -1.89 2.88 9.10
CA GLU A 60 -2.25 2.69 10.51
C GLU A 60 -3.41 1.70 10.66
N PHE A 61 -4.43 1.79 9.81
CA PHE A 61 -5.53 0.83 9.79
C PHE A 61 -5.03 -0.59 9.50
N LEU A 62 -4.23 -0.79 8.44
CA LEU A 62 -3.70 -2.10 8.07
C LEU A 62 -2.79 -2.68 9.16
N LEU A 63 -1.96 -1.85 9.78
CA LEU A 63 -1.12 -2.25 10.91
C LEU A 63 -1.95 -2.64 12.14
N ALA A 64 -3.03 -1.92 12.43
CA ALA A 64 -3.96 -2.28 13.49
C ALA A 64 -4.70 -3.61 13.22
N GLN A 65 -4.86 -4.00 11.95
CA GLN A 65 -5.35 -5.32 11.54
C GLN A 65 -4.26 -6.42 11.57
N GLY A 66 -3.04 -6.08 12.00
CA GLY A 66 -1.94 -7.02 12.15
C GLY A 66 -1.09 -7.24 10.91
N ALA A 67 -1.12 -6.33 9.93
CA ALA A 67 -0.27 -6.45 8.75
C ALA A 67 1.22 -6.48 9.10
N LYS A 68 1.97 -7.44 8.54
CA LYS A 68 3.43 -7.58 8.72
C LYS A 68 4.26 -6.81 7.70
N ALA A 69 3.63 -6.38 6.61
CA ALA A 69 4.23 -5.62 5.52
C ALA A 69 3.15 -4.79 4.83
N LEU A 70 3.55 -3.73 4.14
CA LEU A 70 2.64 -2.87 3.36
C LEU A 70 3.08 -2.81 1.89
N VAL A 71 2.10 -2.83 0.99
CA VAL A 71 2.27 -2.62 -0.45
C VAL A 71 1.38 -1.46 -0.89
N LEU A 72 2.01 -0.40 -1.39
CA LEU A 72 1.35 0.72 -2.05
C LEU A 72 1.14 0.35 -3.51
N ALA A 73 -0.05 -0.16 -3.85
CA ALA A 73 -0.43 -0.55 -5.20
C ALA A 73 -0.90 0.62 -6.09
N CYS A 74 -0.67 1.86 -5.63
CA CYS A 74 -1.00 3.09 -6.35
C CYS A 74 0.30 3.85 -6.70
N ASN A 75 0.49 4.19 -7.99
CA ASN A 75 1.64 5.00 -8.41
C ASN A 75 1.63 6.39 -7.75
N THR A 76 0.47 7.05 -7.72
CA THR A 76 0.33 8.39 -7.13
C THR A 76 0.59 8.38 -5.63
N ALA A 77 0.09 7.37 -4.90
CA ALA A 77 0.39 7.23 -3.48
C ALA A 77 1.86 6.89 -3.23
N THR A 78 2.46 6.05 -4.09
CA THR A 78 3.88 5.71 -3.99
C THR A 78 4.73 6.98 -4.08
N VAL A 79 4.55 7.78 -5.14
CA VAL A 79 5.30 9.02 -5.36
C VAL A 79 5.12 10.01 -4.19
N ALA A 80 3.90 10.15 -3.67
CA ALA A 80 3.62 11.13 -2.64
C ALA A 80 4.07 10.73 -1.23
N ALA A 81 3.97 9.43 -0.88
CA ALA A 81 3.97 8.99 0.52
C ALA A 81 4.92 7.85 0.89
N VAL A 82 5.49 7.09 -0.06
CA VAL A 82 6.28 5.89 0.28
C VAL A 82 7.52 6.20 1.14
N ALA A 83 8.20 7.31 0.86
CA ALA A 83 9.38 7.74 1.60
C ALA A 83 9.03 8.07 3.06
N GLU A 84 8.00 8.90 3.28
CA GLU A 84 7.52 9.26 4.62
C GLU A 84 7.08 8.03 5.42
N LEU A 85 6.37 7.09 4.79
CA LEU A 85 5.94 5.85 5.47
C LEU A 85 7.14 4.99 5.90
N ARG A 86 8.19 4.90 5.09
CA ARG A 86 9.41 4.17 5.44
C ARG A 86 10.20 4.85 6.55
N GLU A 87 10.26 6.17 6.56
CA GLU A 87 10.87 6.94 7.66
C GLU A 87 10.10 6.73 8.97
N ARG A 88 8.76 6.73 8.91
CA ARG A 88 7.89 6.52 10.07
C ARG A 88 7.93 5.09 10.61
N TYR A 89 8.07 4.10 9.73
CA TYR A 89 8.05 2.68 10.08
C TYR A 89 9.32 1.95 9.57
N PRO A 90 10.51 2.27 10.11
CA PRO A 90 11.79 1.80 9.56
C PRO A 90 12.01 0.28 9.66
N ALA A 91 11.32 -0.38 10.59
CA ALA A 91 11.38 -1.84 10.76
C ALA A 91 10.33 -2.60 9.92
N LEU A 92 9.42 -1.89 9.26
CA LEU A 92 8.31 -2.48 8.50
C LEU A 92 8.70 -2.57 7.01
N PRO A 93 8.59 -3.75 6.37
CA PRO A 93 8.73 -3.86 4.93
C PRO A 93 7.62 -3.07 4.22
N ILE A 94 8.00 -2.02 3.48
CA ILE A 94 7.09 -1.17 2.71
C ILE A 94 7.54 -1.15 1.24
N VAL A 95 6.70 -1.72 0.37
CA VAL A 95 6.91 -1.79 -1.08
C VAL A 95 6.00 -0.78 -1.76
N GLY A 96 6.55 0.02 -2.66
CA GLY A 96 5.78 0.87 -3.57
C GLY A 96 5.95 0.41 -5.01
N MET A 97 5.33 1.11 -5.96
CA MET A 97 5.41 0.82 -7.40
C MET A 97 6.73 1.28 -8.05
N GLU A 98 7.77 1.51 -7.25
CA GLU A 98 9.07 2.05 -7.69
C GLU A 98 10.15 0.96 -7.87
N PRO A 99 11.16 1.18 -8.73
CA PRO A 99 11.25 2.29 -9.68
C PRO A 99 10.13 2.19 -10.70
N ALA A 100 9.64 3.34 -11.20
CA ALA A 100 8.70 3.32 -12.31
C ALA A 100 9.35 2.53 -13.44
N VAL A 101 8.80 1.36 -13.75
CA VAL A 101 9.29 0.55 -14.87
C VAL A 101 9.01 1.37 -16.12
N LYS A 102 10.05 2.00 -16.66
CA LYS A 102 9.99 2.52 -18.03
C LYS A 102 9.82 1.31 -18.95
N PRO A 103 8.88 1.36 -19.91
CA PRO A 103 8.77 0.32 -20.94
C PRO A 103 10.07 0.19 -21.75
#